data_AF-A0A6V8MDZ1-F1
#
_entry.id   AF-A0A6V8MDZ1-F1
#
_cell.length_a   1.000
_cell.length_b   1.000
_cell.length_c   1.000
_cell.angle_alpha   90.00
_cell.angle_beta   90.00
_cell.angle_gamma   90.00
#
_symmetry.space_group_name_H-M   'P 1'
#
loop_
_entity.id
_entity.type
_entity.pdbx_description
1 polymer ?
#
loop_
_entity_poly.entity_id
_entity_poly.type
_entity_poly.pdbx_seq_one_letter_code
_entity_poly.pdbx_strand_id
1 'polypeptide(L)'
;MAKKAIQKRSLYAVTYLNRSVKQPEKLEQTSPVGEFHASLSRREFPYDGGDDPSFFSASKFAGPITWGVCRPDVRGRLNPGDIVAFFSEGRGEYKFVAALEAECVISQTDIWAETTKEDAGRDKTPTIFRKYLNLLIRKTDQGWEHYEPALHPKEWHDDWVRRICKKNELARNYRDSVIAQAAHSLSVCPPPLPIAENYIVFSKKTSIVSRDPLTVATYSQGDSAEVWKETKQEAAIYRLIFRDTKRKLMTSTKPKRHRHFRRELDDGENFLAEMKKLVETAEENKQGIVAGAPTGTTYA
;
A
#
# COMPACT_ATOMS: atom_id res chain seq x y z
N MET A 1 36.75 -2.53 18.17
CA MET A 1 35.50 -2.01 17.58
C MET A 1 34.55 -3.17 17.37
N ALA A 2 33.40 -3.20 18.04
CA ALA A 2 32.42 -4.27 17.85
C ALA A 2 31.79 -4.12 16.45
N LYS A 3 31.81 -5.19 15.64
CA LYS A 3 31.05 -5.22 14.39
C LYS A 3 29.57 -5.11 14.74
N LYS A 4 28.95 -3.97 14.41
CA LYS A 4 27.51 -3.78 14.54
C LYS A 4 26.84 -4.90 13.72
N ALA A 5 26.11 -5.79 14.37
CA ALA A 5 25.41 -6.86 13.68
C ALA A 5 24.48 -6.21 12.64
N ILE A 6 24.66 -6.53 11.37
CA ILE A 6 23.79 -6.05 10.30
C ILE A 6 22.44 -6.72 10.53
N GLN A 7 21.44 -5.93 10.92
CA GLN A 7 20.07 -6.41 11.04
C GLN A 7 19.63 -6.85 9.64
N LYS A 8 19.42 -8.15 9.45
CA LYS A 8 18.89 -8.70 8.20
C LYS A 8 17.52 -8.09 7.92
N ARG A 9 17.39 -7.45 6.76
CA ARG A 9 16.13 -6.87 6.28
C ARG A 9 15.50 -7.80 5.25
N SER A 10 14.18 -7.86 5.21
CA SER A 10 13.42 -8.57 4.18
C SER A 10 12.92 -7.59 3.12
N LEU A 11 12.95 -8.02 1.86
CA LEU A 11 12.23 -7.38 0.75
C LEU A 11 10.92 -8.11 0.52
N TYR A 12 9.83 -7.34 0.40
CA TYR A 12 8.52 -7.81 -0.03
C TYR A 12 8.16 -7.13 -1.35
N ALA A 13 8.01 -7.88 -2.43
CA ALA A 13 7.43 -7.37 -3.68
C ALA A 13 5.92 -7.64 -3.67
N VAL A 14 5.11 -6.60 -3.81
CA VAL A 14 3.66 -6.65 -3.61
C VAL A 14 2.96 -6.01 -4.79
N THR A 15 1.95 -6.70 -5.31
CA THR A 15 1.09 -6.17 -6.36
C THR A 15 -0.25 -5.74 -5.78
N TYR A 16 -0.73 -4.55 -6.15
CA TYR A 16 -2.08 -4.09 -5.90
C TYR A 16 -2.79 -3.79 -7.22
N LEU A 17 -4.12 -3.86 -7.21
CA LEU A 17 -4.93 -3.67 -8.41
C LEU A 17 -5.25 -2.19 -8.61
N ASN A 18 -4.86 -1.66 -9.77
CA ASN A 18 -5.29 -0.36 -10.25
C ASN A 18 -6.68 -0.51 -10.88
N ARG A 19 -7.72 -0.42 -10.06
CA ARG A 19 -9.13 -0.50 -10.48
C ARG A 19 -9.85 0.81 -10.21
N SER A 20 -10.86 1.06 -11.04
CA SER A 20 -11.93 1.99 -10.72
C SER A 20 -12.76 1.43 -9.59
N VAL A 21 -12.85 2.16 -8.48
CA VAL A 21 -13.75 1.90 -7.36
C VAL A 21 -15.08 2.61 -7.63
N LYS A 22 -16.22 2.05 -7.19
CA LYS A 22 -17.49 2.77 -7.33
C LYS A 22 -17.52 3.95 -6.38
N GLN A 23 -17.99 5.09 -6.89
CA GLN A 23 -18.18 6.27 -6.06
C GLN A 23 -19.34 6.05 -5.07
N PRO A 24 -19.20 6.51 -3.82
CA PRO A 24 -20.32 6.70 -2.91
C PRO A 24 -21.41 7.57 -3.52
N GLU A 25 -22.69 7.24 -3.29
CA GLU A 25 -23.86 7.85 -3.96
C GLU A 25 -24.05 9.36 -3.66
N LYS A 26 -23.45 9.87 -2.59
CA LYS A 26 -23.47 11.29 -2.20
C LYS A 26 -22.10 11.69 -1.66
N LEU A 27 -21.30 12.36 -2.48
CA LEU A 27 -20.08 13.00 -2.02
C LEU A 27 -20.14 14.49 -2.32
N GLU A 28 -19.91 15.30 -1.30
CA GLU A 28 -19.44 16.66 -1.53
C GLU A 28 -18.09 16.56 -2.25
N GLN A 29 -18.00 17.13 -3.44
CA GLN A 29 -16.79 17.09 -4.27
C GLN A 29 -15.55 17.67 -3.57
N THR A 30 -15.76 18.47 -2.51
CA THR A 30 -14.73 19.11 -1.68
C THR A 30 -14.27 18.26 -0.49
N SER A 31 -14.88 17.09 -0.25
CA SER A 31 -14.42 16.16 0.78
C SER A 31 -13.17 15.39 0.31
N PRO A 32 -12.28 14.94 1.21
CA PRO A 32 -11.12 14.13 0.83
C PRO A 32 -11.48 12.86 0.02
N VAL A 33 -12.63 12.26 0.33
CA VAL A 33 -13.17 11.10 -0.41
C VAL A 33 -13.64 11.53 -1.80
N GLY A 34 -14.32 12.67 -1.93
CA GLY A 34 -14.69 13.26 -3.22
C GLY A 34 -13.47 13.56 -4.12
N GLU A 35 -12.44 14.19 -3.55
CA GLU A 35 -11.20 14.48 -4.26
C GLU A 35 -10.47 13.21 -4.70
N PHE A 36 -10.44 12.18 -3.85
CA PHE A 36 -9.89 10.87 -4.16
C PHE A 36 -10.59 10.21 -5.34
N HIS A 37 -11.91 10.16 -5.34
CA HIS A 37 -12.65 9.61 -6.47
C HIS A 37 -12.49 10.45 -7.75
N ALA A 38 -12.28 11.76 -7.61
CA ALA A 38 -11.98 12.64 -8.73
C ALA A 38 -10.57 12.39 -9.31
N SER A 39 -9.55 12.11 -8.48
CA SER A 39 -8.22 11.73 -8.99
C SER A 39 -8.26 10.37 -9.69
N LEU A 40 -9.01 9.41 -9.15
CA LEU A 40 -9.24 8.11 -9.80
C LEU A 40 -9.93 8.25 -11.17
N SER A 41 -10.93 9.13 -11.28
CA SER A 41 -11.65 9.34 -12.54
C SER A 41 -10.77 10.04 -13.59
N ARG A 42 -9.94 11.00 -13.16
CA ARG A 42 -8.91 11.64 -13.99
C ARG A 42 -7.72 10.72 -14.31
N ARG A 43 -7.64 9.56 -13.66
CA ARG A 43 -6.53 8.61 -13.79
C ARG A 43 -5.19 9.25 -13.44
N GLU A 44 -5.20 10.09 -12.42
CA GLU A 44 -3.98 10.66 -11.86
C GLU A 44 -3.29 9.62 -10.98
N PHE A 45 -1.97 9.51 -11.13
CA PHE A 45 -1.14 8.78 -10.19
C PHE A 45 -1.10 9.55 -8.85
N PRO A 46 -1.10 8.88 -7.69
CA PRO A 46 -1.08 7.44 -7.45
C PRO A 46 -2.45 6.78 -7.48
N TYR A 47 -2.53 5.67 -8.22
CA TYR A 47 -3.75 4.88 -8.40
C TYR A 47 -4.08 3.96 -7.22
N ASP A 48 -3.94 4.41 -5.98
CA ASP A 48 -4.42 3.58 -4.88
C ASP A 48 -5.96 3.55 -4.91
N GLY A 49 -6.57 2.37 -4.79
CA GLY A 49 -8.02 2.22 -4.78
C GLY A 49 -8.61 2.50 -3.39
N GLY A 50 -7.90 3.22 -2.52
CA GLY A 50 -8.27 3.40 -1.13
C GLY A 50 -8.05 2.16 -0.25
N ASP A 51 -7.64 1.04 -0.86
CA ASP A 51 -7.18 -0.17 -0.19
C ASP A 51 -5.75 0.10 0.31
N ASP A 52 -4.70 -0.15 -0.47
CA ASP A 52 -3.32 0.18 -0.10
C ASP A 52 -2.31 0.13 -1.27
N PRO A 53 -1.16 0.80 -1.17
CA PRO A 53 -0.71 1.70 -0.07
C PRO A 53 -1.35 3.11 -0.16
N SER A 54 -1.33 3.89 0.94
CA SER A 54 -2.10 5.15 1.09
C SER A 54 -1.47 6.39 0.46
N PHE A 55 -0.97 6.28 -0.77
CA PHE A 55 -0.26 7.39 -1.41
C PHE A 55 -1.09 8.69 -1.52
N PHE A 56 -2.38 8.58 -1.86
CA PHE A 56 -3.28 9.73 -1.94
C PHE A 56 -3.40 10.43 -0.58
N SER A 57 -3.66 9.67 0.48
CA SER A 57 -3.82 10.23 1.83
C SER A 57 -2.53 10.86 2.34
N ALA A 58 -1.39 10.20 2.10
CA ALA A 58 -0.08 10.72 2.46
C ALA A 58 0.22 12.06 1.79
N SER A 59 -0.05 12.16 0.48
CA SER A 59 0.09 13.40 -0.29
C SER A 59 -0.86 14.49 0.20
N LYS A 60 -2.17 14.18 0.27
CA LYS A 60 -3.23 15.15 0.61
C LYS A 60 -3.04 15.75 2.00
N PHE A 61 -2.60 14.97 2.97
CA PHE A 61 -2.44 15.41 4.36
C PHE A 61 -0.99 15.72 4.75
N ALA A 62 -0.03 15.65 3.81
CA ALA A 62 1.39 15.79 4.08
C ALA A 62 1.92 14.83 5.18
N GLY A 63 1.36 13.62 5.25
CA GLY A 63 1.73 12.61 6.24
C GLY A 63 2.56 11.45 5.67
N PRO A 64 2.97 10.48 6.50
CA PRO A 64 3.69 9.29 6.05
C PRO A 64 2.82 8.37 5.19
N ILE A 65 3.43 7.59 4.29
CA ILE A 65 2.70 6.52 3.57
C ILE A 65 2.42 5.39 4.54
N THR A 66 1.26 4.76 4.42
CA THR A 66 0.84 3.66 5.29
C THR A 66 0.27 2.48 4.49
N TRP A 67 0.17 1.33 5.17
CA TRP A 67 -0.47 0.11 4.67
C TRP A 67 -1.37 -0.50 5.75
N GLY A 68 -2.70 -0.47 5.57
CA GLY A 68 -3.67 -0.74 6.64
C GLY A 68 -4.77 -1.78 6.37
N VAL A 69 -5.17 -1.99 5.12
CA VAL A 69 -6.37 -2.76 4.74
C VAL A 69 -5.97 -4.12 4.14
N CYS A 70 -5.29 -4.10 3.01
CA CYS A 70 -4.95 -5.25 2.21
C CYS A 70 -3.85 -6.11 2.84
N ARG A 71 -3.86 -7.42 2.56
CA ARG A 71 -2.74 -8.34 2.86
C ARG A 71 -2.30 -8.40 4.33
N PRO A 72 -3.23 -8.69 5.26
CA PRO A 72 -2.88 -8.91 6.67
C PRO A 72 -1.82 -10.01 6.85
N ASP A 73 -1.75 -10.98 5.91
CA ASP A 73 -0.75 -12.05 5.89
C ASP A 73 0.69 -11.54 5.67
N VAL A 74 0.85 -10.43 4.96
CA VAL A 74 2.15 -9.78 4.71
C VAL A 74 2.44 -8.75 5.79
N ARG A 75 1.47 -7.87 6.07
CA ARG A 75 1.62 -6.79 7.04
C ARG A 75 1.99 -7.31 8.42
N GLY A 76 1.33 -8.37 8.90
CA GLY A 76 1.63 -8.99 10.19
C GLY A 76 2.98 -9.73 10.26
N ARG A 77 3.82 -9.67 9.22
CA ARG A 77 5.17 -10.25 9.17
C ARG A 77 6.26 -9.21 8.93
N LEU A 78 5.88 -7.96 8.66
CA LEU A 78 6.84 -6.87 8.45
C LEU A 78 7.43 -6.45 9.79
N ASN A 79 8.73 -6.21 9.80
CA ASN A 79 9.44 -5.61 10.92
C ASN A 79 9.95 -4.22 10.51
N PRO A 80 10.20 -3.31 11.47
CA PRO A 80 10.95 -2.09 11.20
C PRO A 80 12.25 -2.38 10.44
N GLY A 81 12.49 -1.62 9.37
CA GLY A 81 13.62 -1.78 8.45
C GLY A 81 13.38 -2.74 7.28
N ASP A 82 12.32 -3.55 7.29
CA ASP A 82 11.92 -4.30 6.09
C ASP A 82 11.48 -3.36 4.97
N ILE A 83 11.68 -3.77 3.72
CA ILE A 83 11.39 -2.97 2.53
C ILE A 83 10.24 -3.61 1.74
N VAL A 84 9.31 -2.79 1.27
CA VAL A 84 8.19 -3.20 0.42
C VAL A 84 8.31 -2.50 -0.93
N ALA A 85 8.48 -3.28 -2.00
CA ALA A 85 8.40 -2.82 -3.38
C ALA A 85 6.95 -2.99 -3.88
N PHE A 86 6.29 -1.89 -4.21
CA PHE A 86 4.92 -1.86 -4.70
C PHE A 86 4.84 -1.81 -6.22
N PHE A 87 3.95 -2.63 -6.76
CA PHE A 87 3.60 -2.67 -8.17
C PHE A 87 2.08 -2.49 -8.34
N SER A 88 1.68 -1.64 -9.27
CA SER A 88 0.28 -1.56 -9.69
C SER A 88 0.04 -2.51 -10.86
N GLU A 89 -1.00 -3.33 -10.79
CA GLU A 89 -1.50 -4.16 -11.89
C GLU A 89 -2.77 -3.55 -12.47
N GLY A 90 -2.81 -3.33 -13.78
CA GLY A 90 -4.01 -2.91 -14.49
C GLY A 90 -3.83 -2.90 -16.00
N ARG A 91 -4.90 -3.21 -16.74
CA ARG A 91 -4.94 -3.17 -18.22
C ARG A 91 -3.84 -3.98 -18.92
N GLY A 92 -3.49 -5.14 -18.39
CA GLY A 92 -2.43 -5.96 -18.97
C GLY A 92 -1.02 -5.46 -18.64
N GLU A 93 -0.86 -4.49 -17.73
CA GLU A 93 0.43 -3.92 -17.36
C GLU A 93 0.71 -4.06 -15.86
N TYR A 94 1.99 -4.22 -15.54
CA TYR A 94 2.55 -4.01 -14.21
C TYR A 94 3.45 -2.79 -14.24
N LYS A 95 3.21 -1.85 -13.33
CA LYS A 95 4.05 -0.66 -13.16
C LYS A 95 4.76 -0.71 -11.81
N PHE A 96 6.05 -0.40 -11.79
CA PHE A 96 6.77 -0.19 -10.54
C PHE A 96 6.39 1.18 -9.97
N VAL A 97 5.94 1.19 -8.72
CA VAL A 97 5.34 2.37 -8.11
C VAL A 97 6.25 2.94 -7.03
N ALA A 98 6.70 2.10 -6.11
CA ALA A 98 7.46 2.55 -4.95
C ALA A 98 8.34 1.45 -4.35
N ALA A 99 9.37 1.86 -3.62
CA ALA A 99 10.08 1.04 -2.65
C ALA A 99 10.09 1.78 -1.31
N LEU A 100 9.42 1.20 -0.32
CA LEU A 100 9.14 1.85 0.96
C LEU A 100 9.74 1.03 2.11
N GLU A 101 10.48 1.68 3.01
CA GLU A 101 11.00 1.06 4.22
C GLU A 101 9.99 1.19 5.36
N ALA A 102 9.65 0.08 6.02
CA ALA A 102 8.78 0.07 7.18
C ALA A 102 9.50 0.77 8.35
N GLU A 103 8.94 1.87 8.85
CA GLU A 103 9.48 2.60 10.00
C GLU A 103 8.94 2.01 11.30
N CYS A 104 7.63 1.80 11.37
CA CYS A 104 7.00 1.14 12.50
C CYS A 104 5.74 0.37 12.08
N VAL A 105 5.31 -0.50 12.99
CA VAL A 105 4.04 -1.23 12.91
C VAL A 105 3.22 -0.87 14.13
N ILE A 106 1.96 -0.49 13.93
CA ILE A 106 1.04 -0.10 15.00
C ILE A 106 -0.26 -0.87 14.85
N SER A 107 -1.05 -0.91 15.92
CA SER A 107 -2.44 -1.36 15.82
C SER A 107 -3.30 -0.23 15.28
N GLN A 108 -4.40 -0.56 14.57
CA GLN A 108 -5.35 0.47 14.17
C GLN A 108 -6.04 1.14 15.37
N THR A 109 -6.01 0.53 16.56
CA THR A 109 -6.53 1.17 17.78
C THR A 109 -5.62 2.29 18.29
N ASP A 110 -4.30 2.18 18.09
CA ASP A 110 -3.34 3.21 18.50
C ASP A 110 -3.55 4.54 17.75
N ILE A 111 -4.08 4.48 16.52
CA ILE A 111 -4.50 5.65 15.73
C ILE A 111 -5.50 6.50 16.53
N TRP A 112 -6.36 5.87 17.33
CA TRP A 112 -7.45 6.50 18.08
C TRP A 112 -7.14 6.71 19.57
N ALA A 113 -5.93 6.37 20.02
CA ALA A 113 -5.50 6.64 21.39
C ALA A 113 -5.56 8.16 21.68
N GLU A 114 -6.01 8.51 22.88
CA GLU A 114 -6.00 9.91 23.30
C GLU A 114 -4.56 10.39 23.47
N THR A 115 -4.24 11.54 22.88
CA THR A 115 -2.97 12.20 23.11
C THR A 115 -3.03 12.77 24.53
N THR A 116 -2.26 12.22 25.46
CA THR A 116 -2.23 12.75 26.83
C THR A 116 -1.60 14.15 26.83
N LYS A 117 -1.84 14.95 27.87
CA LYS A 117 -1.17 16.26 28.02
C LYS A 117 0.36 16.12 28.11
N GLU A 118 0.86 14.96 28.51
CA GLU A 118 2.28 14.61 28.55
C GLU A 118 2.86 14.30 27.16
N ASP A 119 2.00 13.91 26.21
CA ASP A 119 2.34 13.72 24.80
C ASP A 119 2.26 15.02 23.97
N ALA A 120 1.92 16.16 24.58
CA ALA A 120 1.75 17.43 23.88
C ALA A 120 3.02 17.96 23.17
N GLY A 121 4.19 17.35 23.43
CA GLY A 121 5.45 17.55 22.72
C GLY A 121 5.96 16.34 21.92
N ARG A 122 5.24 15.21 21.90
CA ARG A 122 5.55 14.04 21.07
C ARG A 122 4.93 14.17 19.69
N ASP A 123 5.47 13.38 18.77
CA ASP A 123 5.07 13.37 17.37
C ASP A 123 3.56 13.09 17.23
N LYS A 124 2.81 14.05 16.68
CA LYS A 124 1.34 13.99 16.49
C LYS A 124 0.91 12.99 15.40
N THR A 125 1.85 12.21 14.88
CA THR A 125 1.71 11.25 13.78
C THR A 125 0.54 10.28 13.92
N PRO A 126 0.12 9.77 15.10
CA PRO A 126 -1.05 8.88 15.16
C PRO A 126 -2.37 9.55 14.74
N THR A 127 -2.55 10.85 15.03
CA THR A 127 -3.83 11.54 14.79
C THR A 127 -4.07 11.87 13.32
N ILE A 128 -3.02 12.03 12.52
CA ILE A 128 -3.15 12.32 11.09
C ILE A 128 -3.76 11.13 10.33
N PHE A 129 -3.47 9.90 10.80
CA PHE A 129 -3.94 8.66 10.20
C PHE A 129 -5.47 8.49 10.35
N ARG A 130 -6.11 9.20 11.29
CA ARG A 130 -7.60 9.24 11.39
C ARG A 130 -8.27 9.82 10.14
N LYS A 131 -7.52 10.57 9.33
CA LYS A 131 -7.99 11.16 8.07
C LYS A 131 -7.71 10.26 6.87
N TYR A 132 -6.95 9.18 7.05
CA TYR A 132 -6.49 8.36 5.94
C TYR A 132 -7.60 7.49 5.41
N LEU A 133 -7.53 7.21 4.12
CA LEU A 133 -8.57 6.47 3.43
C LEU A 133 -8.47 4.94 3.62
N ASN A 134 -7.29 4.45 4.05
CA ASN A 134 -7.00 3.04 4.27
C ASN A 134 -7.21 2.57 5.72
N LEU A 135 -8.28 3.03 6.35
CA LEU A 135 -8.71 2.54 7.66
C LEU A 135 -9.67 1.36 7.49
N LEU A 136 -9.71 0.47 8.49
CA LEU A 136 -10.70 -0.60 8.59
C LEU A 136 -11.65 -0.40 9.78
N ILE A 137 -11.24 0.37 10.79
CA ILE A 137 -12.04 0.62 11.97
C ILE A 137 -12.01 2.09 12.39
N ARG A 138 -13.08 2.52 13.05
CA ARG A 138 -13.10 3.76 13.83
C ARG A 138 -13.70 3.54 15.21
N LYS A 139 -13.34 4.41 16.14
CA LYS A 139 -13.87 4.44 17.51
C LYS A 139 -15.25 5.12 17.52
N THR A 140 -16.20 4.55 18.26
CA THR A 140 -17.52 5.11 18.58
C THR A 140 -17.76 5.04 20.08
N ASP A 141 -18.86 5.65 20.56
CA ASP A 141 -19.24 5.59 21.98
C ASP A 141 -19.56 4.17 22.45
N GLN A 142 -19.93 3.28 21.52
CA GLN A 142 -20.30 1.91 21.82
C GLN A 142 -19.14 0.92 21.63
N GLY A 143 -18.01 1.34 21.05
CA GLY A 143 -16.85 0.48 20.81
C GLY A 143 -16.16 0.74 19.47
N TRP A 144 -15.90 -0.34 18.71
CA TRP A 144 -15.25 -0.28 17.40
C TRP A 144 -16.23 -0.68 16.31
N GLU A 145 -16.32 0.10 15.25
CA GLU A 145 -17.10 -0.25 14.07
C GLU A 145 -16.23 -0.34 12.81
N HIS A 146 -16.70 -1.11 11.83
CA HIS A 146 -16.12 -1.19 10.49
C HIS A 146 -16.21 0.16 9.79
N TYR A 147 -15.08 0.62 9.24
CA TYR A 147 -14.98 1.91 8.60
C TYR A 147 -13.93 1.91 7.48
N GLU A 148 -14.39 1.86 6.23
CA GLU A 148 -13.56 1.98 5.03
C GLU A 148 -13.98 3.23 4.22
N PRO A 149 -13.45 4.42 4.58
CA PRO A 149 -13.95 5.69 4.05
C PRO A 149 -13.74 5.88 2.54
N ALA A 150 -12.82 5.14 1.93
CA ALA A 150 -12.55 5.21 0.49
C ALA A 150 -13.57 4.44 -0.37
N LEU A 151 -14.35 3.55 0.25
CA LEU A 151 -15.18 2.58 -0.45
C LEU A 151 -16.65 2.82 -0.14
N HIS A 152 -17.52 2.56 -1.12
CA HIS A 152 -18.95 2.45 -0.86
C HIS A 152 -19.21 1.24 0.09
N PRO A 153 -20.13 1.31 1.07
CA PRO A 153 -20.39 0.21 2.02
C PRO A 153 -20.61 -1.18 1.39
N LYS A 154 -21.31 -1.26 0.25
CA LYS A 154 -21.47 -2.48 -0.57
C LYS A 154 -20.16 -3.10 -1.10
N GLU A 155 -19.07 -2.36 -1.10
CA GLU A 155 -17.73 -2.79 -1.53
C GLU A 155 -16.76 -2.95 -0.34
N TRP A 156 -17.23 -2.70 0.89
CA TRP A 156 -16.42 -2.92 2.08
C TRP A 156 -16.06 -4.39 2.24
N HIS A 157 -14.89 -4.63 2.84
CA HIS A 157 -14.38 -5.96 3.06
C HIS A 157 -15.19 -6.69 4.13
N ASP A 158 -15.95 -7.71 3.74
CA ASP A 158 -16.68 -8.60 4.64
C ASP A 158 -15.78 -9.32 5.66
N ASP A 159 -14.48 -9.43 5.34
CA ASP A 159 -13.46 -10.04 6.17
C ASP A 159 -12.62 -9.05 7.00
N TRP A 160 -13.05 -7.81 7.19
CA TRP A 160 -12.31 -6.75 7.91
C TRP A 160 -11.80 -7.17 9.30
N VAL A 161 -12.60 -7.90 10.09
CA VAL A 161 -12.18 -8.41 11.41
C VAL A 161 -10.95 -9.31 11.29
N ARG A 162 -10.92 -10.17 10.26
CA ARG A 162 -9.75 -11.04 9.99
C ARG A 162 -8.52 -10.24 9.56
N ARG A 163 -8.71 -9.04 9.02
CA ARG A 163 -7.63 -8.17 8.55
C ARG A 163 -6.99 -7.35 9.65
N ILE A 164 -7.69 -7.10 10.76
CA ILE A 164 -7.14 -6.33 11.89
C ILE A 164 -6.73 -7.20 13.07
N CYS A 165 -7.22 -8.43 13.20
CA CYS A 165 -6.94 -9.26 14.36
C CYS A 165 -5.70 -10.15 14.23
N LYS A 166 -5.14 -10.56 15.37
CA LYS A 166 -4.02 -11.49 15.45
C LYS A 166 -4.41 -12.86 14.91
N LYS A 167 -3.54 -13.40 14.06
CA LYS A 167 -3.76 -14.69 13.41
C LYS A 167 -3.80 -15.79 14.49
N ASN A 168 -4.85 -16.61 14.45
CA ASN A 168 -5.12 -17.72 15.38
C ASN A 168 -5.63 -17.34 16.78
N GLU A 169 -5.76 -16.05 17.11
CA GLU A 169 -6.31 -15.62 18.41
C GLU A 169 -7.84 -15.42 18.39
N LEU A 170 -8.44 -15.39 17.19
CA LEU A 170 -9.89 -15.54 17.04
C LEU A 170 -10.27 -17.01 17.18
N ALA A 171 -10.90 -17.37 18.30
CA ALA A 171 -11.57 -18.66 18.45
C ALA A 171 -12.53 -18.89 17.28
N ARG A 172 -12.52 -20.10 16.70
CA ARG A 172 -13.28 -20.43 15.49
C ARG A 172 -14.77 -20.10 15.60
N ASN A 173 -15.36 -20.23 16.79
CA ASN A 173 -16.78 -19.97 17.03
C ASN A 173 -17.09 -18.47 17.25
N TYR A 174 -16.12 -17.71 17.78
CA TYR A 174 -16.20 -16.25 17.86
C TYR A 174 -16.05 -15.61 16.48
N ARG A 175 -15.22 -16.23 15.63
CA ARG A 175 -15.04 -15.86 14.23
C ARG A 175 -16.34 -15.95 13.44
N ASP A 176 -17.11 -17.03 13.59
CA ASP A 176 -18.35 -17.21 12.83
C ASP A 176 -19.50 -16.32 13.35
N SER A 177 -19.57 -16.06 14.66
CA SER A 177 -20.57 -15.17 15.26
C SER A 177 -20.31 -13.68 15.01
N VAL A 178 -19.05 -13.23 15.11
CA VAL A 178 -18.68 -11.84 14.76
C VAL A 178 -18.80 -11.60 13.26
N ILE A 179 -18.43 -12.56 12.40
CA ILE A 179 -18.61 -12.42 10.95
C ILE A 179 -20.10 -12.42 10.59
N ALA A 180 -20.93 -13.26 11.22
CA ALA A 180 -22.38 -13.25 11.01
C ALA A 180 -23.04 -11.93 11.47
N GLN A 181 -22.55 -11.32 12.57
CA GLN A 181 -23.03 -10.02 13.05
C GLN A 181 -22.48 -8.84 12.22
N ALA A 182 -21.23 -8.91 11.76
CA ALA A 182 -20.60 -7.89 10.91
C ALA A 182 -21.12 -7.91 9.47
N ALA A 183 -21.62 -9.05 8.98
CA ALA A 183 -22.19 -9.17 7.64
C ALA A 183 -23.52 -8.43 7.46
N HIS A 184 -24.17 -7.99 8.55
CA HIS A 184 -25.54 -7.43 8.50
C HIS A 184 -25.67 -6.01 9.04
N SER A 185 -24.63 -5.40 9.62
CA SER A 185 -24.70 -4.04 10.17
C SER A 185 -23.30 -3.46 10.35
N LEU A 186 -23.23 -2.11 10.48
CA LEU A 186 -22.15 -1.31 11.07
C LEU A 186 -21.86 -1.80 12.51
N SER A 187 -21.44 -3.05 12.65
CA SER A 187 -21.51 -3.77 13.92
C SER A 187 -20.38 -3.29 14.82
N VAL A 188 -20.80 -2.56 15.84
CA VAL A 188 -20.01 -2.26 17.01
C VAL A 188 -19.62 -3.59 17.66
N CYS A 189 -18.34 -3.92 17.65
CA CYS A 189 -17.83 -5.08 18.37
C CYS A 189 -17.52 -4.65 19.82
N PRO A 190 -18.22 -5.21 20.83
CA PRO A 190 -17.86 -4.94 22.21
C PRO A 190 -16.46 -5.54 22.50
N PRO A 191 -15.58 -4.82 23.20
CA PRO A 191 -14.26 -5.33 23.56
C PRO A 191 -14.34 -6.63 24.41
N PRO A 192 -13.29 -7.46 24.40
CA PRO A 192 -12.00 -7.25 23.73
C PRO A 192 -11.88 -7.97 22.37
N LEU A 193 -11.57 -7.23 21.30
CA LEU A 193 -11.06 -7.78 20.04
C LEU A 193 -9.52 -7.90 20.11
N PRO A 194 -8.90 -9.04 19.75
CA PRO A 194 -7.45 -9.20 19.73
C PRO A 194 -6.85 -8.52 18.50
N ILE A 195 -6.80 -7.19 18.49
CA ILE A 195 -6.31 -6.38 17.36
C ILE A 195 -4.78 -6.54 17.27
N ALA A 196 -4.29 -6.74 16.05
CA ALA A 196 -2.88 -6.92 15.72
C ALA A 196 -2.19 -5.60 15.40
N GLU A 197 -0.88 -5.57 15.64
CA GLU A 197 0.02 -4.55 15.10
C GLU A 197 0.30 -4.87 13.64
N ASN A 198 -0.59 -4.43 12.76
CA ASN A 198 -0.43 -4.68 11.34
C ASN A 198 -0.69 -3.45 10.47
N TYR A 199 -0.94 -2.28 11.06
CA TYR A 199 -0.95 -1.03 10.32
C TYR A 199 0.49 -0.55 10.15
N ILE A 200 1.00 -0.54 8.92
CA ILE A 200 2.40 -0.24 8.63
C ILE A 200 2.53 1.26 8.37
N VAL A 201 3.52 1.89 8.98
CA VAL A 201 3.93 3.26 8.68
C VAL A 201 5.30 3.19 8.00
N PHE A 202 5.41 3.81 6.83
CA PHE A 202 6.67 3.84 6.06
C PHE A 202 7.46 5.12 6.31
N SER A 203 8.79 5.00 6.31
CA SER A 203 9.72 6.10 6.55
C SER A 203 9.66 7.14 5.44
N LYS A 204 9.39 8.40 5.79
CA LYS A 204 9.46 9.52 4.83
C LYS A 204 10.87 9.77 4.28
N LYS A 205 11.91 9.37 5.02
CA LYS A 205 13.31 9.67 4.67
C LYS A 205 13.86 8.73 3.62
N THR A 206 13.42 7.48 3.64
CA THR A 206 13.97 6.38 2.83
C THR A 206 12.98 5.89 1.77
N SER A 207 11.73 6.35 1.81
CA SER A 207 10.72 6.02 0.80
C SER A 207 11.06 6.59 -0.58
N ILE A 208 10.97 5.71 -1.58
CA ILE A 208 11.08 6.05 -3.01
C ILE A 208 9.70 5.86 -3.62
N VAL A 209 9.12 6.92 -4.16
CA VAL A 209 7.85 6.89 -4.89
C VAL A 209 8.10 7.46 -6.27
N SER A 210 7.82 6.67 -7.31
CA SER A 210 7.96 7.15 -8.68
C SER A 210 6.87 8.16 -8.99
N ARG A 211 7.24 9.30 -9.58
CA ARG A 211 6.30 10.34 -10.04
C ARG A 211 5.59 9.92 -11.32
N ASP A 212 6.26 9.14 -12.15
CA ASP A 212 5.71 8.55 -13.37
C ASP A 212 6.08 7.06 -13.47
N PRO A 213 5.27 6.18 -12.83
CA PRO A 213 5.55 4.76 -12.71
C PRO A 213 5.97 4.10 -14.02
N LEU A 214 7.10 3.40 -13.96
CA LEU A 214 7.64 2.67 -15.11
C LEU A 214 6.84 1.39 -15.33
N THR A 215 6.30 1.19 -16.54
CA THR A 215 5.73 -0.12 -16.93
C THR A 215 6.86 -1.13 -17.08
N VAL A 216 6.96 -2.05 -16.13
CA VAL A 216 8.07 -3.03 -16.04
C VAL A 216 7.75 -4.38 -16.68
N ALA A 217 6.46 -4.74 -16.74
CA ALA A 217 6.03 -6.00 -17.32
C ALA A 217 4.61 -5.87 -17.91
N THR A 218 4.27 -6.78 -18.80
CA THR A 218 2.93 -6.91 -19.38
C THR A 218 2.40 -8.32 -19.21
N TYR A 219 1.09 -8.50 -19.33
CA TYR A 219 0.46 -9.82 -19.34
C TYR A 219 -0.79 -9.81 -20.21
N SER A 220 -1.09 -10.95 -20.82
CA SER A 220 -2.35 -11.18 -21.53
C SER A 220 -3.28 -12.09 -20.73
N GLN A 221 -4.58 -11.97 -20.97
CA GLN A 221 -5.54 -12.86 -20.36
C GLN A 221 -5.31 -14.30 -20.83
N GLY A 222 -5.11 -15.22 -19.89
CA GLY A 222 -4.80 -16.62 -20.17
C GLY A 222 -3.31 -16.96 -20.06
N ASP A 223 -2.43 -15.95 -20.00
CA ASP A 223 -1.01 -16.18 -19.77
C ASP A 223 -0.76 -16.80 -18.39
N SER A 224 0.24 -17.67 -18.33
CA SER A 224 0.67 -18.31 -17.07
C SER A 224 1.65 -17.45 -16.27
N ALA A 225 2.23 -16.42 -16.89
CA ALA A 225 3.19 -15.49 -16.31
C ALA A 225 3.20 -14.14 -17.02
N GLU A 226 3.65 -13.10 -16.33
CA GLU A 226 3.96 -11.81 -16.97
C GLU A 226 5.27 -11.85 -17.77
N VAL A 227 5.33 -11.01 -18.80
CA VAL A 227 6.49 -10.76 -19.65
C VAL A 227 7.16 -9.46 -19.22
N TRP A 228 8.38 -9.56 -18.70
CA TRP A 228 9.15 -8.39 -18.29
C TRP A 228 9.78 -7.71 -19.49
N LYS A 229 9.82 -6.37 -19.47
CA LYS A 229 10.53 -5.62 -20.50
C LYS A 229 12.04 -5.81 -20.32
N GLU A 230 12.73 -5.93 -21.45
CA GLU A 230 14.18 -6.22 -21.49
C GLU A 230 15.04 -4.97 -21.69
N THR A 231 14.44 -3.78 -21.64
CA THR A 231 15.16 -2.52 -21.61
C THR A 231 16.07 -2.45 -20.38
N LYS A 232 17.17 -1.68 -20.49
CA LYS A 232 18.26 -1.66 -19.50
C LYS A 232 17.75 -1.39 -18.07
N GLN A 233 16.81 -0.45 -17.92
CA GLN A 233 16.24 -0.02 -16.65
C GLN A 233 15.33 -1.10 -16.04
N GLU A 234 14.36 -1.60 -16.80
CA GLU A 234 13.40 -2.62 -16.35
C GLU A 234 14.11 -3.93 -16.01
N ALA A 235 15.10 -4.33 -16.81
CA ALA A 235 15.95 -5.48 -16.50
C ALA A 235 16.78 -5.27 -15.22
N ALA A 236 17.22 -4.04 -14.93
CA ALA A 236 17.93 -3.73 -13.68
C ALA A 236 16.98 -3.78 -12.47
N ILE A 237 15.77 -3.22 -12.57
CA ILE A 237 14.73 -3.33 -11.53
C ILE A 237 14.39 -4.80 -11.28
N TYR A 238 14.21 -5.59 -12.34
CA TYR A 238 13.96 -7.02 -12.23
C TYR A 238 15.07 -7.73 -11.44
N ARG A 239 16.34 -7.55 -11.83
CA ARG A 239 17.48 -8.14 -11.13
C ARG A 239 17.58 -7.68 -9.68
N LEU A 240 17.32 -6.40 -9.41
CA LEU A 240 17.38 -5.86 -8.07
C LEU A 240 16.29 -6.46 -7.17
N ILE A 241 15.09 -6.71 -7.69
CA ILE A 241 13.96 -7.25 -6.90
C ILE A 241 14.01 -8.76 -6.79
N PHE A 242 14.23 -9.46 -7.90
CA PHE A 242 14.11 -10.92 -7.99
C PHE A 242 15.47 -11.63 -7.89
N ARG A 243 16.58 -10.98 -8.28
CA ARG A 243 17.90 -11.62 -8.42
C ARG A 243 17.78 -12.94 -9.17
N ASP A 244 18.28 -14.04 -8.60
CA ASP A 244 18.31 -15.37 -9.20
C ASP A 244 17.05 -16.20 -8.90
N THR A 245 16.01 -15.60 -8.33
CA THR A 245 14.77 -16.33 -8.05
C THR A 245 14.00 -16.63 -9.34
N LYS A 246 13.36 -17.81 -9.37
CA LYS A 246 12.37 -18.15 -10.39
C LYS A 246 10.99 -17.55 -10.11
N ARG A 247 10.83 -16.85 -8.98
CA ARG A 247 9.60 -16.14 -8.62
C ARG A 247 9.43 -14.90 -9.49
N LYS A 248 8.19 -14.55 -9.72
CA LYS A 248 7.73 -13.46 -10.57
C LYS A 248 6.57 -12.74 -9.86
N LEU A 249 6.05 -11.66 -10.44
CA LEU A 249 4.86 -10.98 -9.91
C LEU A 249 3.63 -11.90 -10.01
N MET A 250 3.52 -12.67 -11.10
CA MET A 250 2.54 -13.74 -11.29
C MET A 250 3.17 -15.10 -10.97
N THR A 251 2.54 -15.93 -10.12
CA THR A 251 3.13 -17.23 -9.71
C THR A 251 2.18 -18.45 -9.77
N SER A 252 1.11 -18.44 -10.58
CA SER A 252 0.32 -19.63 -11.00
C SER A 252 -0.96 -19.29 -11.77
N THR A 253 -1.46 -20.30 -12.51
CA THR A 253 -2.60 -20.38 -13.46
C THR A 253 -3.98 -19.91 -12.98
N LYS A 254 -4.13 -19.40 -11.76
CA LYS A 254 -5.32 -18.68 -11.32
C LYS A 254 -4.91 -17.29 -10.83
N PRO A 255 -5.55 -16.20 -11.28
CA PRO A 255 -5.27 -14.86 -10.79
C PRO A 255 -5.78 -14.76 -9.34
N LYS A 256 -4.98 -15.28 -8.39
CA LYS A 256 -5.09 -14.84 -7.01
C LYS A 256 -4.66 -13.39 -7.01
N ARG A 257 -5.66 -12.52 -6.98
CA ARG A 257 -5.52 -11.07 -6.85
C ARG A 257 -4.57 -10.82 -5.66
N HIS A 258 -3.66 -9.86 -5.79
CA HIS A 258 -2.74 -9.45 -4.73
C HIS A 258 -1.71 -10.53 -4.34
N ARG A 259 -0.77 -10.85 -5.23
CA ARG A 259 0.38 -11.74 -4.91
C ARG A 259 1.49 -10.99 -4.16
N HIS A 260 2.37 -11.74 -3.53
CA HIS A 260 3.61 -11.21 -2.99
C HIS A 260 4.77 -12.19 -3.15
N PHE A 261 5.97 -11.64 -3.13
CA PHE A 261 7.23 -12.36 -3.02
C PHE A 261 8.01 -11.80 -1.85
N ARG A 262 8.68 -12.67 -1.09
CA ARG A 262 9.58 -12.29 0.00
C ARG A 262 10.97 -12.85 -0.27
N ARG A 263 12.02 -12.06 -0.02
CA ARG A 263 13.40 -12.53 0.12
C ARG A 263 14.16 -11.76 1.18
N GLU A 264 15.27 -12.31 1.65
CA GLU A 264 16.23 -11.55 2.46
C GLU A 264 17.06 -10.61 1.57
N LEU A 265 17.47 -9.49 2.15
CA LEU A 265 18.43 -8.56 1.59
C LEU A 265 19.75 -8.68 2.34
N ASP A 266 20.86 -8.75 1.60
CA ASP A 266 22.20 -8.69 2.20
C ASP A 266 22.49 -7.29 2.73
N ASP A 267 22.02 -6.28 1.99
CA ASP A 267 22.15 -4.86 2.30
C ASP A 267 20.89 -4.12 1.81
N GLY A 268 20.05 -3.68 2.75
CA GLY A 268 18.83 -2.94 2.42
C GLY A 268 19.06 -1.48 2.09
N GLU A 269 20.13 -0.86 2.62
CA GLU A 269 20.47 0.53 2.33
C GLU A 269 20.98 0.65 0.90
N ASN A 270 21.88 -0.25 0.50
CA ASN A 270 22.34 -0.32 -0.88
C ASN A 270 21.19 -0.65 -1.85
N PHE A 271 20.26 -1.54 -1.46
CA PHE A 271 19.06 -1.80 -2.27
C PHE A 271 18.25 -0.53 -2.54
N LEU A 272 17.96 0.27 -1.51
CA LEU A 272 17.21 1.51 -1.67
C LEU A 272 18.00 2.54 -2.49
N ALA A 273 19.29 2.69 -2.26
CA ALA A 273 20.14 3.60 -3.03
C ALA A 273 20.17 3.24 -4.53
N GLU A 274 20.35 1.97 -4.87
CA GLU A 274 20.31 1.50 -6.26
C GLU A 274 18.93 1.68 -6.88
N MET A 275 17.86 1.33 -6.14
CA MET A 275 16.50 1.50 -6.63
C MET A 275 16.18 2.97 -6.91
N LYS A 276 16.59 3.87 -6.01
CA LYS A 276 16.41 5.31 -6.18
C LYS A 276 17.04 5.80 -7.47
N LYS A 277 18.32 5.43 -7.69
CA LYS A 277 19.05 5.78 -8.92
C LYS A 277 18.34 5.28 -10.18
N LEU A 278 17.81 4.05 -10.16
CA LEU A 278 17.07 3.48 -11.28
C LEU A 278 15.79 4.25 -11.59
N VAL A 279 15.03 4.62 -10.56
CA VAL A 279 13.80 5.42 -10.71
C VAL A 279 14.10 6.82 -11.24
N GLU A 280 15.08 7.51 -10.66
CA GLU A 280 15.50 8.85 -11.11
C GLU A 280 15.96 8.83 -12.57
N THR A 281 16.80 7.86 -12.94
CA THR A 281 17.25 7.69 -14.34
C THR A 281 16.08 7.44 -15.30
N ALA A 282 15.09 6.64 -14.88
CA ALA A 282 13.91 6.37 -15.72
C ALA A 282 13.05 7.63 -15.91
N GLU A 283 12.89 8.45 -14.88
CA GLU A 283 12.15 9.71 -14.94
C GLU A 283 12.86 10.74 -15.84
N GLU A 284 14.17 10.87 -15.72
CA GLU A 284 14.98 11.77 -16.55
C GLU A 284 14.91 11.41 -18.05
N ASN A 285 15.03 10.12 -18.38
CA ASN A 285 14.96 9.67 -19.78
C ASN A 285 13.61 9.98 -20.43
N LYS A 286 12.51 9.88 -19.66
CA LYS A 286 11.18 10.24 -20.17
C LYS A 286 11.06 11.75 -20.44
N GLN A 287 11.63 12.59 -19.58
CA GLN A 287 11.61 14.05 -19.77
C GLN A 287 12.47 14.49 -20.96
N GLY A 288 13.64 13.85 -21.16
CA GLY A 288 14.50 14.12 -22.32
C GLY A 288 13.86 13.78 -23.67
N ILE A 289 12.99 12.76 -23.72
CA ILE A 289 12.22 12.40 -24.92
C ILE A 289 11.17 13.46 -25.25
N VAL A 290 10.54 14.10 -24.24
CA VAL A 290 9.54 15.16 -24.44
C VAL A 290 10.18 16.47 -24.93
N ALA A 291 11.40 16.78 -24.46
CA ALA A 291 12.13 17.98 -24.90
C ALA A 291 12.70 17.89 -26.33
N GLY A 292 12.68 16.70 -26.96
CA GLY A 292 13.18 16.45 -28.32
C GLY A 292 12.10 16.30 -29.40
N ALA A 293 10.81 16.41 -29.07
CA ALA A 293 9.75 16.43 -30.06
C ALA A 293 9.69 17.82 -30.73
N PRO A 294 9.65 17.92 -32.07
CA PRO A 294 9.56 19.20 -32.75
C PRO A 294 8.29 19.92 -32.28
N THR A 295 8.46 21.10 -31.71
CA THR A 295 7.37 22.00 -31.32
C THR A 295 6.65 22.47 -32.56
N GLY A 296 5.69 21.67 -33.01
CA GLY A 296 4.70 22.04 -34.01
C GLY A 296 3.61 22.89 -33.36
N THR A 297 3.61 24.17 -33.75
CA THR A 297 2.45 25.06 -33.83
C THR A 297 1.82 25.52 -32.50
N THR A 298 2.29 26.67 -32.04
CA THR A 298 1.52 27.63 -31.25
C THR A 298 0.22 27.99 -31.98
N TYR A 299 -0.93 27.80 -31.33
CA TYR A 299 -2.14 28.53 -31.68
C TYR A 299 -2.21 29.81 -30.83
N ALA A 300 -2.38 30.92 -31.53
CA ALA A 300 -2.81 32.22 -31.01
C ALA A 300 -4.30 32.17 -30.60
#